data_AF-A0A955RL11-F1
#
_entry.id   AF-A0A955RL11-F1
#
_cell.length_a   1.000
_cell.length_b   1.000
_cell.length_c   1.000
_cell.angle_alpha   90.00
_cell.angle_beta   90.00
_cell.angle_gamma   90.00
#
_symmetry.space_group_name_H-M   'P 1'
#
loop_
_entity.id
_entity.type
_entity.pdbx_description
1 polymer ?
#
loop_
_entity_poly.entity_id
_entity_poly.type
_entity_poly.pdbx_seq_one_letter_code
_entity_poly.pdbx_strand_id
1 'polypeptide(L)'
;MKKGIHPKWNKEAKVIFNGKAVMTVGSTSDEINTEIWSGNHPFYTGQEILVDTDNLVEKFNKKLEEAKNKPTNSRARKLAKRRRAKTDSAAKTEVTLRDMLKDFK
;
A
#
# COMPACT_ATOMS: atom_id res chain seq x y z
N MET A 1 9.30 -42.59 14.07
CA MET A 1 9.69 -41.79 15.25
C MET A 1 10.49 -42.64 16.20
N LYS A 2 11.79 -42.35 16.36
CA LYS A 2 12.61 -42.97 17.42
C LYS A 2 12.44 -42.15 18.70
N LYS A 3 12.17 -42.82 19.84
CA LYS A 3 12.05 -42.17 21.16
C LYS A 3 13.34 -41.40 21.47
N GLY A 4 13.23 -40.12 21.81
CA GLY A 4 14.32 -39.30 22.35
C GLY A 4 15.03 -38.35 21.38
N ILE A 5 14.95 -38.55 20.06
CA ILE A 5 15.65 -37.70 19.06
C ILE A 5 14.73 -36.97 18.08
N HIS A 6 13.40 -37.19 18.16
CA HIS A 6 12.44 -36.51 17.29
C HIS A 6 11.57 -35.54 18.09
N PRO A 7 11.31 -34.33 17.56
CA PRO A 7 10.39 -33.39 18.18
C PRO A 7 8.96 -33.94 18.17
N LYS A 8 8.12 -33.44 19.08
CA LYS A 8 6.73 -33.84 19.21
C LYS A 8 6.00 -33.53 17.90
N TRP A 9 5.43 -34.56 17.27
CA TRP A 9 4.66 -34.41 16.05
C TRP A 9 3.18 -34.53 16.39
N ASN A 10 2.42 -33.52 15.99
CA ASN A 10 0.98 -33.51 16.10
C ASN A 10 0.41 -33.92 14.75
N LYS A 11 -0.43 -34.96 14.76
CA LYS A 11 -1.11 -35.43 13.54
C LYS A 11 -2.26 -34.49 13.12
N GLU A 12 -2.76 -33.71 14.07
CA GLU A 12 -3.93 -32.84 13.90
C GLU A 12 -3.60 -31.38 14.27
N ALA A 13 -2.73 -30.73 13.51
CA ALA A 13 -2.51 -29.29 13.65
C ALA A 13 -3.58 -28.52 12.87
N LYS A 14 -4.17 -27.50 13.49
CA LYS A 14 -5.19 -26.67 12.86
C LYS A 14 -4.55 -25.56 12.04
N VAL A 15 -4.87 -25.50 10.75
CA VAL A 15 -4.52 -24.34 9.92
C VAL A 15 -5.64 -23.32 9.99
N ILE A 16 -5.33 -22.15 10.53
CA ILE A 16 -6.25 -21.03 10.71
C ILE A 16 -5.99 -20.01 9.60
N PHE A 17 -7.06 -19.59 8.93
CA PHE A 17 -7.07 -18.46 8.00
C PHE A 17 -8.22 -17.54 8.39
N ASN A 18 -7.94 -16.25 8.59
CA ASN A 18 -8.92 -15.24 9.01
C ASN A 18 -9.81 -15.69 10.20
N GLY A 19 -9.21 -16.35 11.19
CA GLY A 19 -9.90 -16.80 12.40
C GLY A 19 -10.79 -18.04 12.23
N LYS A 20 -10.78 -18.70 11.06
CA LYS A 20 -11.49 -19.95 10.82
C LYS A 20 -10.50 -21.09 10.54
N ALA A 21 -10.75 -22.27 11.09
CA ALA A 21 -9.99 -23.47 10.77
C ALA A 21 -10.36 -23.94 9.37
N VAL A 22 -9.37 -23.99 8.47
CA VAL A 22 -9.55 -24.35 7.06
C VAL A 22 -9.24 -25.82 6.81
N MET A 23 -8.19 -26.34 7.44
CA MET A 23 -7.73 -27.70 7.24
C MET A 23 -6.92 -28.20 8.43
N THR A 24 -6.85 -29.52 8.56
CA THR A 24 -6.04 -30.21 9.56
C THR A 24 -4.83 -30.83 8.87
N VAL A 25 -3.63 -30.47 9.33
CA VAL A 25 -2.37 -30.94 8.74
C VAL A 25 -1.47 -31.51 9.84
N GLY A 26 -0.60 -32.46 9.51
CA GLY A 26 0.42 -32.88 10.46
C GLY A 26 1.50 -31.81 10.61
N SER A 27 1.77 -31.36 11.83
CA SER A 27 2.83 -30.39 12.13
C SER A 27 3.44 -30.62 13.52
N THR A 28 4.63 -30.08 13.75
CA THR A 28 5.24 -29.99 15.09
C THR A 28 4.53 -28.94 15.96
N SER A 29 3.85 -27.98 15.35
CA SER A 29 3.06 -26.94 16.03
C SER A 29 1.60 -27.35 16.13
N ASP A 30 0.89 -26.92 17.17
CA ASP A 30 -0.54 -27.22 17.38
C ASP A 30 -1.44 -26.37 16.46
N GLU A 31 -1.06 -25.12 16.18
CA GLU A 31 -1.80 -24.19 15.32
C GLU A 31 -0.87 -23.52 14.31
N ILE A 32 -1.35 -23.36 13.07
CA ILE A 32 -0.64 -22.69 11.99
C ILE A 32 -1.53 -21.56 11.50
N ASN A 33 -1.12 -20.31 11.71
CA ASN A 33 -1.83 -19.16 11.16
C ASN A 33 -1.26 -18.83 9.78
N THR A 34 -2.09 -18.86 8.75
CA THR A 34 -1.66 -18.72 7.36
C THR A 34 -2.52 -17.67 6.67
N GLU A 35 -1.90 -16.75 5.92
CA GLU A 35 -2.60 -15.70 5.16
C GLU A 35 -3.00 -16.15 3.74
N ILE A 36 -2.28 -17.10 3.14
CA ILE A 36 -2.53 -17.60 1.78
C ILE A 36 -2.48 -19.12 1.79
N TRP A 37 -3.54 -19.77 1.30
CA TRP A 37 -3.63 -21.23 1.21
C TRP A 37 -4.25 -21.65 -0.13
N SER A 38 -4.32 -22.96 -0.38
CA SER A 38 -4.74 -23.54 -1.67
C SER A 38 -6.08 -23.02 -2.21
N GLY A 39 -7.00 -22.59 -1.35
CA GLY A 39 -8.31 -22.06 -1.77
C GLY A 39 -8.31 -20.56 -2.10
N ASN A 40 -7.26 -19.81 -1.75
CA ASN A 40 -7.18 -18.36 -1.93
C ASN A 40 -6.02 -17.93 -2.86
N HIS A 41 -5.03 -18.78 -3.10
CA HIS A 41 -3.94 -18.38 -4.00
C HIS A 41 -4.48 -18.20 -5.43
N PRO A 42 -4.23 -17.05 -6.09
CA PRO A 42 -4.67 -16.77 -7.47
C PRO A 42 -4.27 -17.82 -8.52
N PHE A 43 -3.29 -18.65 -8.17
CA PHE A 43 -2.77 -19.73 -8.99
C PHE A 43 -3.71 -20.93 -9.01
N TYR A 44 -4.35 -21.25 -7.89
CA TYR A 44 -5.27 -22.39 -7.77
C TYR A 44 -6.71 -22.01 -8.08
N THR A 45 -7.08 -20.74 -7.91
CA THR A 45 -8.43 -20.25 -8.21
C THR A 45 -8.67 -20.00 -9.71
N GLY A 46 -7.63 -20.15 -10.56
CA GLY A 46 -7.75 -20.02 -12.02
C GLY A 46 -8.14 -18.61 -12.49
N GLN A 47 -8.08 -17.62 -11.60
CA GLN A 47 -8.23 -16.22 -11.94
C GLN A 47 -6.90 -15.74 -12.52
N GLU A 48 -6.62 -16.11 -13.75
CA GLU A 48 -5.59 -15.44 -14.52
C GLU A 48 -5.96 -13.96 -14.56
N ILE A 49 -5.13 -13.14 -13.93
CA ILE A 49 -5.20 -11.70 -14.13
C ILE A 49 -4.71 -11.49 -15.56
N LEU A 50 -5.65 -11.45 -16.51
CA LEU A 50 -5.37 -11.03 -17.87
C LEU A 50 -4.96 -9.55 -17.78
N VAL A 51 -3.65 -9.30 -17.74
CA VAL A 51 -3.11 -7.94 -17.73
C VAL A 51 -3.19 -7.43 -19.17
N ASP A 52 -4.36 -6.91 -19.54
CA ASP A 52 -4.59 -6.33 -20.87
C ASP A 52 -3.70 -5.11 -21.10
N THR A 53 -2.80 -5.22 -22.07
CA THR A 53 -1.98 -4.12 -22.61
C THR A 53 -2.78 -3.15 -23.48
N ASP A 54 -4.04 -3.46 -23.79
CA ASP A 54 -4.87 -2.79 -24.81
C ASP A 54 -5.39 -1.40 -24.39
N ASN A 55 -5.19 -1.03 -23.12
CA ASN A 55 -5.64 0.25 -22.57
C ASN A 55 -4.81 1.48 -23.02
N LEU A 56 -3.86 1.33 -23.95
CA LEU A 56 -3.04 2.44 -24.42
C LEU A 56 -3.83 3.47 -25.23
N VAL A 57 -4.71 3.01 -26.12
CA VAL A 57 -5.55 3.90 -26.95
C VAL A 57 -6.57 4.62 -26.08
N GLU A 58 -7.20 3.93 -25.13
CA GLU A 58 -8.14 4.55 -24.19
C GLU A 58 -7.46 5.57 -23.27
N LYS A 59 -6.26 5.26 -22.75
CA LYS A 59 -5.45 6.22 -21.97
C LYS A 59 -5.07 7.44 -22.79
N PHE A 60 -4.77 7.28 -24.07
CA PHE A 60 -4.46 8.40 -24.97
C PHE A 60 -5.69 9.29 -25.19
N ASN A 61 -6.85 8.70 -25.50
CA ASN A 61 -8.11 9.44 -25.69
C ASN A 61 -8.51 10.18 -24.41
N LYS A 62 -8.43 9.53 -23.24
CA LYS A 62 -8.70 10.16 -21.95
C LYS A 62 -7.77 11.35 -21.67
N LYS A 63 -6.48 11.21 -21.97
CA LYS A 63 -5.49 12.30 -21.81
C LYS A 63 -5.76 13.47 -22.75
N LEU A 64 -6.24 13.20 -23.97
CA LEU A 64 -6.65 14.23 -24.92
C LEU A 64 -7.87 15.02 -24.43
N GLU A 65 -8.91 14.33 -23.94
CA GLU A 65 -10.10 14.97 -23.38
C GLU A 65 -9.76 15.81 -22.13
N GLU A 66 -8.91 15.29 -21.24
CA GLU A 66 -8.40 16.05 -20.09
C GLU A 66 -7.55 17.27 -20.49
N ALA A 67 -6.86 17.21 -21.62
CA ALA A 67 -6.08 18.34 -22.13
C ALA A 67 -7.00 19.43 -22.72
N LYS A 68 -8.08 19.05 -23.41
CA LYS A 68 -9.09 19.98 -23.93
C LYS A 68 -9.84 20.70 -22.80
N ASN A 69 -10.18 19.97 -21.73
CA ASN A 69 -10.98 20.50 -20.62
C ASN A 69 -10.18 21.29 -19.57
N LYS A 70 -8.84 21.37 -19.69
CA LYS A 70 -8.02 22.16 -18.77
C LYS A 70 -7.98 23.62 -19.24
N PRO A 71 -8.32 24.59 -18.37
CA PRO A 71 -8.16 25.99 -18.72
C PRO A 71 -6.67 26.28 -18.96
N THR A 72 -6.38 26.99 -20.04
CA THR A 72 -5.05 27.42 -20.50
C THR A 72 -4.20 28.08 -19.40
N ASN A 73 -4.86 28.65 -18.38
CA ASN A 73 -4.24 29.32 -17.23
C ASN A 73 -3.86 28.41 -16.04
N SER A 74 -4.06 27.09 -16.15
CA SER A 74 -3.77 26.13 -15.06
C SER A 74 -2.29 26.03 -14.71
N ARG A 75 -1.38 26.18 -15.68
CA ARG A 75 0.09 26.18 -15.44
C ARG A 75 0.54 27.42 -14.68
N ALA A 76 0.06 28.61 -15.07
CA ALA A 76 0.35 29.86 -14.39
C ALA A 76 -0.17 29.84 -12.94
N ARG A 77 -1.40 29.34 -12.72
CA ARG A 77 -1.99 29.19 -11.39
C ARG A 77 -1.23 28.17 -10.52
N LYS A 78 -0.78 27.06 -11.11
CA LYS A 78 0.02 26.03 -10.41
C LYS A 78 1.42 26.53 -10.06
N LEU A 79 2.05 27.31 -10.94
CA LEU A 79 3.33 27.97 -10.67
C LEU A 79 3.20 29.02 -9.57
N ALA A 80 2.16 29.86 -9.60
CA ALA A 80 1.87 30.83 -8.54
C ALA A 80 1.62 30.15 -7.18
N LYS A 81 0.87 29.03 -7.16
CA LYS A 81 0.63 28.25 -5.93
C LYS A 81 1.91 27.64 -5.37
N ARG A 82 2.81 27.13 -6.23
CA ARG A 82 4.12 26.61 -5.80
C ARG A 82 5.05 27.71 -5.28
N ARG A 83 5.02 28.90 -5.88
CA ARG A 83 5.78 30.06 -5.40
C ARG A 83 5.29 30.52 -4.02
N ARG A 84 3.97 30.63 -3.82
CA ARG A 84 3.37 30.94 -2.51
C ARG A 84 3.69 29.88 -1.44
N ALA A 85 3.59 28.59 -1.78
CA ALA A 85 3.95 27.53 -0.84
C ALA A 85 5.43 27.58 -0.42
N LYS A 86 6.34 27.97 -1.33
CA LYS A 86 7.76 28.18 -1.00
C LYS A 86 7.98 29.41 -0.10
N THR A 87 7.27 30.52 -0.34
CA THR A 87 7.39 31.72 0.51
C THR A 87 6.83 31.46 1.91
N ASP A 88 5.73 30.73 2.03
CA ASP A 88 5.12 30.39 3.32
C ASP A 88 5.98 29.40 4.13
N SER A 89 6.71 28.50 3.46
CA SER A 89 7.69 27.64 4.13
C SER A 89 8.95 28.40 4.55
N ALA A 90 9.40 29.37 3.75
CA ALA A 90 10.57 30.21 4.09
C ALA A 90 10.27 31.12 5.29
N ALA A 91 9.11 31.77 5.30
CA ALA A 91 8.67 32.64 6.40
C ALA A 91 8.46 31.89 7.73
N LYS A 92 8.18 30.58 7.70
CA LYS A 92 8.12 29.73 8.92
C LYS A 92 9.49 29.30 9.44
N THR A 93 10.52 29.33 8.60
CA THR A 93 11.88 28.89 8.96
C THR A 93 12.69 30.04 9.56
N GLU A 94 12.36 31.28 9.19
CA GLU A 94 12.98 32.48 9.72
C GLU A 94 12.18 32.99 10.93
N VAL A 95 12.46 32.45 12.12
CA VAL A 95 12.07 33.14 13.37
C VAL A 95 12.89 34.43 13.40
N THR A 96 12.22 35.57 13.19
CA THR A 96 12.90 36.85 13.10
C THR A 96 13.36 37.31 14.50
N LEU A 97 14.50 38.02 14.58
CA LEU A 97 15.00 38.58 15.86
C LEU A 97 13.97 39.42 16.62
N ARG A 98 13.00 40.01 15.90
CA ARG A 98 11.88 40.76 16.48
C ARG A 98 10.88 39.88 17.23
N ASP A 99 10.73 38.62 16.84
CA ASP A 99 9.85 37.67 17.53
C ASP A 99 10.55 37.08 18.76
N MET A 100 11.85 36.79 18.68
CA MET A 100 12.64 36.36 19.85
C MET A 100 12.72 37.42 20.97
N LEU A 101 12.73 38.71 20.61
CA LEU A 101 12.78 39.80 21.60
C LEU A 101 11.43 40.08 22.29
N LYS A 102 10.30 39.62 21.71
CA LYS A 102 8.96 39.79 22.29
C LYS A 102 8.65 38.76 23.37
N ASP A 103 9.23 37.56 23.26
CA ASP A 103 9.03 36.48 24.22
C ASP A 103 9.83 36.67 25.53
N PHE A 104 10.79 37.60 25.55
CA PHE A 104 11.66 37.89 26.70
C PHE A 104 11.14 39.00 27.64
N LYS A 105 9.98 39.61 27.35
CA LYS A 105 9.37 40.68 28.16
C LYS A 105 8.03 40.22 28.72
#